data_AF-A0A4Q5SEU4-F1
#
_entry.id   AF-A0A4Q5SEU4-F1
#
_cell.length_a   1.000
_cell.length_b   1.000
_cell.length_c   1.000
_cell.angle_alpha   90.00
_cell.angle_beta   90.00
_cell.angle_gamma   90.00
#
_symmetry.space_group_name_H-M   'P 1'
#
loop_
_entity.id
_entity.type
_entity.pdbx_description
1 polymer ?
#
loop_
_entity_poly.entity_id
_entity_poly.type
_entity_poly.pdbx_seq_one_letter_code
_entity_poly.pdbx_strand_id
1 'polypeptide(L)'
;MNDMKFWKLIPIILLVVLSSCKDTLTVDLDNRTVADGYYDSSQKIEQAVVGGYVDLRRALLANYAFLMYGDARTGDLTVAVDFQPTVASQNLTAPNRYLQQVTDWGYFYDVIKDANDVLDIVNKANGDILNNYQRNLFKGEALALKSAAYFYLARIWGTIPSAEKNDFGKLLNNEEAVTLAAGFATQA
;
A
#
# COMPACT_ATOMS: atom_id res chain seq x y z
N MET A 1 76.08 -3.62 -25.01
CA MET A 1 75.34 -2.73 -24.09
C MET A 1 74.28 -2.02 -24.92
N ASN A 2 73.10 -2.64 -25.07
CA ASN A 2 71.97 -1.99 -25.73
C ASN A 2 70.96 -1.67 -24.64
N ASP A 3 70.97 -0.42 -24.21
CA ASP A 3 69.98 0.11 -23.27
C ASP A 3 68.62 0.10 -23.96
N MET A 4 67.89 -1.01 -23.79
CA MET A 4 66.50 -1.11 -24.22
C MET A 4 65.73 -0.03 -23.46
N LYS A 5 65.42 1.08 -24.16
CA LYS A 5 64.69 2.23 -23.63
C LYS A 5 63.25 1.81 -23.28
N PHE A 6 63.08 1.26 -22.07
CA PHE A 6 61.82 0.82 -21.47
C PHE A 6 60.72 1.89 -21.48
N TRP A 7 61.07 3.17 -21.69
CA TRP A 7 60.12 4.28 -21.83
C TRP A 7 59.05 4.02 -22.91
N LYS A 8 59.38 3.33 -24.01
CA LYS A 8 58.42 3.06 -25.09
C LYS A 8 57.28 2.10 -24.69
N LEU A 9 57.40 1.37 -23.58
CA LEU A 9 56.39 0.44 -23.07
C LEU A 9 55.39 1.10 -22.11
N ILE A 10 55.72 2.28 -21.58
CA ILE A 10 54.87 3.07 -20.67
C ILE A 10 53.47 3.37 -21.26
N PRO A 11 53.33 3.85 -22.53
CA PRO A 11 52.01 4.17 -23.07
C PRO A 11 51.14 2.92 -23.29
N ILE A 12 51.75 1.77 -23.59
CA ILE A 12 51.03 0.50 -23.79
C ILE A 12 50.49 -0.03 -22.46
N ILE A 13 51.29 0.06 -21.40
CA ILE A 13 50.86 -0.32 -20.04
C ILE A 13 49.73 0.59 -19.54
N LEU A 14 49.80 1.89 -19.83
CA LEU A 14 48.75 2.85 -19.44
C LEU A 14 47.40 2.54 -20.10
N LEU A 15 47.39 2.07 -21.35
CA LEU A 15 46.18 1.67 -22.07
C LEU A 15 45.51 0.41 -21.51
N VAL A 16 46.28 -0.52 -20.93
CA VAL A 16 45.74 -1.75 -20.31
C VAL A 16 45.05 -1.45 -18.97
N VAL A 17 45.50 -0.42 -18.24
CA VAL A 17 44.89 -0.01 -16.96
C VAL A 17 43.51 0.65 -17.19
N LEU A 18 43.28 1.24 -18.37
CA LEU A 18 42.00 1.88 -18.73
C LEU A 18 40.90 0.89 -19.15
N SER A 19 41.23 -0.39 -19.38
CA SER A 19 40.28 -1.44 -19.78
C SER A 19 39.67 -2.25 -18.62
N SER A 20 39.88 -1.86 -17.36
CA SER A 20 39.43 -2.63 -16.18
C SER A 20 38.06 -2.24 -15.61
N CYS A 21 37.26 -1.45 -16.32
CA CYS A 21 35.84 -1.28 -15.96
C CYS A 21 35.05 -2.51 -16.45
N LYS A 22 35.15 -3.62 -15.69
CA LYS A 22 34.17 -4.70 -15.80
C LYS A 22 32.91 -4.29 -15.05
N ASP A 23 31.78 -4.42 -15.73
CA ASP A 23 30.41 -4.19 -15.25
C ASP A 23 30.23 -4.47 -13.76
N THR A 24 29.93 -3.43 -12.99
CA THR A 24 29.32 -3.55 -11.65
C THR A 24 28.80 -2.18 -11.23
N LEU A 25 27.78 -1.70 -11.96
CA LEU A 25 26.93 -0.59 -11.53
C LEU A 25 25.45 -1.04 -11.43
N THR A 26 25.24 -2.30 -11.08
CA THR A 26 23.96 -2.83 -10.63
C THR A 26 24.22 -3.44 -9.26
N VAL A 27 24.29 -2.57 -8.25
CA VAL A 27 24.18 -3.02 -6.86
C VAL A 27 22.70 -3.23 -6.64
N ASP A 28 22.24 -4.48 -6.75
CA ASP A 28 20.94 -4.83 -6.24
C ASP A 28 20.97 -4.58 -4.72
N LEU A 29 20.07 -3.73 -4.25
CA LEU A 29 19.95 -3.44 -2.83
C LEU A 29 19.48 -4.73 -2.15
N ASP A 30 20.35 -5.38 -1.36
CA ASP A 30 20.04 -6.60 -0.59
C ASP A 30 18.75 -6.46 0.27
N ASN A 31 18.38 -5.23 0.63
CA ASN A 31 17.22 -4.90 1.47
C ASN A 31 15.99 -4.40 0.70
N ARG A 32 15.91 -4.55 -0.63
CA ARG A 32 14.68 -4.24 -1.38
C ARG A 32 14.04 -5.51 -1.90
N THR A 33 12.80 -5.76 -1.49
CA THR A 33 11.93 -6.72 -2.16
C THR A 33 11.59 -6.17 -3.54
N VAL A 34 12.18 -6.74 -4.59
CA VAL A 34 11.77 -6.47 -5.98
C VAL A 34 10.45 -7.18 -6.19
N ALA A 35 9.42 -6.48 -6.66
CA ALA A 35 8.09 -7.09 -6.84
C ALA A 35 8.10 -8.25 -7.85
N ASP A 36 9.01 -8.20 -8.81
CA ASP A 36 9.14 -9.24 -9.83
C ASP A 36 9.74 -10.51 -9.22
N GLY A 37 9.05 -11.65 -9.42
CA GLY A 37 9.44 -12.93 -8.85
C GLY A 37 9.27 -13.08 -7.32
N TYR A 38 8.83 -12.06 -6.58
CA TYR A 38 8.71 -12.16 -5.12
C TYR A 38 7.63 -13.15 -4.68
N TYR A 39 6.46 -13.11 -5.32
CA TYR A 39 5.27 -13.91 -4.96
C TYR A 39 5.32 -15.34 -5.51
N ASP A 40 6.41 -16.05 -5.21
CA ASP A 40 6.72 -17.41 -5.70
C ASP A 40 6.13 -18.55 -4.83
N SER A 41 5.48 -18.21 -3.72
CA SER A 41 4.97 -19.17 -2.73
C SER A 41 3.69 -18.64 -2.08
N SER A 42 2.81 -19.55 -1.68
CA SER A 42 1.55 -19.19 -1.01
C SER A 42 1.78 -18.35 0.25
N GLN A 43 2.84 -18.61 1.01
CA GLN A 43 3.14 -17.88 2.25
C GLN A 43 3.49 -16.41 1.97
N LYS A 44 4.22 -16.13 0.88
CA LYS A 44 4.54 -14.74 0.50
C LYS A 44 3.32 -14.00 -0.04
N ILE A 45 2.39 -14.71 -0.69
CA ILE A 45 1.10 -14.13 -1.10
C ILE A 45 0.25 -13.83 0.14
N GLU A 46 0.18 -14.75 1.11
CA GLU A 46 -0.50 -14.53 2.39
C GLU A 46 0.05 -13.31 3.13
N GLN A 47 1.37 -13.10 3.11
CA GLN A 47 1.98 -11.88 3.68
C GLN A 47 1.47 -10.58 3.05
N ALA A 48 1.16 -10.58 1.74
CA ALA A 48 0.54 -9.41 1.10
C ALA A 48 -0.89 -9.18 1.62
N VAL A 49 -1.66 -10.25 1.82
CA VAL A 49 -3.01 -10.15 2.43
C VAL A 49 -2.92 -9.59 3.85
N VAL A 50 -1.96 -10.07 4.65
CA VAL A 50 -1.69 -9.56 6.00
C VAL A 50 -1.33 -8.07 5.96
N GLY A 51 -0.57 -7.61 4.97
CA GLY A 51 -0.28 -6.19 4.74
C GLY A 51 -1.56 -5.35 4.66
N GLY A 52 -2.52 -5.78 3.84
CA GLY A 52 -3.82 -5.11 3.73
C GLY A 52 -4.61 -5.05 5.05
N TYR A 53 -4.57 -6.12 5.87
CA TYR A 53 -5.16 -6.09 7.21
C TYR A 53 -4.45 -5.15 8.18
N VAL A 54 -3.11 -5.06 8.11
CA VAL A 54 -2.31 -4.13 8.91
C VAL A 54 -2.69 -2.69 8.55
N ASP A 55 -2.90 -2.40 7.28
CA ASP A 55 -3.33 -1.09 6.82
C ASP A 55 -4.77 -0.78 7.22
N LEU A 56 -5.68 -1.75 7.18
CA LEU A 56 -7.03 -1.54 7.67
C LEU A 56 -7.03 -1.24 9.17
N ARG A 57 -6.21 -1.97 9.94
CA ARG A 57 -6.01 -1.71 11.36
C ARG A 57 -5.45 -0.29 11.58
N ARG A 58 -4.50 0.15 10.76
CA ARG A 58 -3.95 1.52 10.81
C ARG A 58 -5.04 2.56 10.54
N ALA A 59 -5.81 2.39 9.46
CA ALA A 59 -6.89 3.30 9.08
C ALA A 59 -7.97 3.45 10.17
N LEU A 60 -8.28 2.36 10.87
CA LEU A 60 -9.31 2.36 11.92
C LEU A 60 -8.77 2.74 13.29
N LEU A 61 -7.54 2.39 13.66
CA LEU A 61 -7.09 2.48 15.06
C LEU A 61 -6.01 3.54 15.32
N ALA A 62 -5.35 4.07 14.28
CA ALA A 62 -4.36 5.13 14.47
C ALA A 62 -5.01 6.34 15.16
N ASN A 63 -4.40 6.83 16.24
CA ASN A 63 -4.92 7.94 17.05
C ASN A 63 -6.39 7.83 17.44
N TYR A 64 -6.84 6.62 17.82
CA TYR A 64 -8.23 6.40 18.25
C TYR A 64 -9.26 6.71 17.14
N ALA A 65 -8.85 6.68 15.87
CA ALA A 65 -9.65 7.08 14.72
C ALA A 65 -11.05 6.47 14.72
N PHE A 66 -11.21 5.19 15.05
CA PHE A 66 -12.51 4.50 15.13
C PHE A 66 -13.48 5.21 16.07
N LEU A 67 -13.01 5.62 17.26
CA LEU A 67 -13.82 6.37 18.22
C LEU A 67 -14.04 7.81 17.74
N MET A 68 -13.03 8.42 17.12
CA MET A 68 -13.11 9.79 16.57
C MET A 68 -14.06 9.92 15.38
N TYR A 69 -14.25 8.86 14.59
CA TYR A 69 -15.23 8.82 13.51
C TYR A 69 -16.67 8.63 14.03
N GLY A 70 -16.82 7.98 15.19
CA GLY A 70 -18.09 7.63 15.82
C GLY A 70 -18.37 8.44 17.08
N ASP A 71 -18.49 7.75 18.21
CA ASP A 71 -19.04 8.29 19.47
C ASP A 71 -18.31 9.53 20.03
N ALA A 72 -17.00 9.65 19.81
CA ALA A 72 -16.25 10.81 20.29
C ALA A 72 -16.62 12.10 19.54
N ARG A 73 -17.25 11.97 18.36
CA ARG A 73 -17.74 13.06 17.53
C ARG A 73 -19.15 13.50 17.92
N THR A 74 -19.98 12.60 18.46
CA THR A 74 -21.35 12.91 18.91
C THR A 74 -21.36 13.53 20.31
N GLY A 75 -20.33 13.26 21.12
CA GLY A 75 -20.14 13.84 22.45
C GLY A 75 -20.56 12.94 23.61
N ASP A 76 -21.08 11.74 23.32
CA ASP A 76 -21.50 10.76 24.34
C ASP A 76 -20.31 10.03 24.98
N LEU A 77 -19.18 9.99 24.28
CA LEU A 77 -17.93 9.40 24.74
C LEU A 77 -16.80 10.43 24.68
N THR A 78 -16.04 10.56 25.76
CA THR A 78 -14.84 11.42 25.79
C THR A 78 -13.59 10.56 25.70
N VAL A 79 -12.81 10.74 24.64
CA VAL A 79 -11.46 10.19 24.54
C VAL A 79 -10.50 11.17 25.19
N ALA A 80 -9.72 10.72 26.17
CA ALA A 80 -8.81 11.55 26.95
C ALA A 80 -7.54 11.92 26.16
N VAL A 81 -7.69 12.74 25.11
CA VAL A 81 -6.61 13.29 24.28
C VAL A 81 -6.87 14.76 23.96
N ASP A 82 -5.80 15.55 23.85
CA ASP A 82 -5.89 17.01 23.74
C ASP A 82 -6.63 17.53 22.50
N PHE A 83 -6.70 16.73 21.43
CA PHE A 83 -7.38 17.10 20.19
C PHE A 83 -8.86 16.68 20.14
N GLN A 84 -9.35 15.93 21.13
CA GLN A 84 -10.76 15.48 21.17
C GLN A 84 -11.76 16.64 21.14
N PRO A 85 -11.58 17.76 21.87
CA PRO A 85 -12.53 18.88 21.83
C PRO A 85 -12.67 19.50 20.42
N THR A 86 -11.61 19.40 19.62
CA THR A 86 -11.60 19.87 18.22
C THR A 86 -12.47 18.98 17.33
N VAL A 87 -12.42 17.66 17.56
CA VAL A 87 -13.28 16.68 16.87
C VAL A 87 -14.74 16.86 17.27
N ALA A 88 -15.04 16.97 18.57
CA ALA A 88 -16.40 17.17 19.07
C ALA A 88 -17.03 18.48 18.57
N SER A 89 -16.24 19.55 18.46
CA SER A 89 -16.68 20.83 17.87
C SER A 89 -16.73 20.84 16.34
N GLN A 90 -16.50 19.69 15.67
CA GLN A 90 -16.51 19.55 14.21
C GLN A 90 -15.45 20.39 13.48
N ASN A 91 -14.43 20.88 14.17
CA ASN A 91 -13.36 21.68 13.58
C ASN A 91 -12.25 20.78 12.99
N LEU A 92 -12.60 19.93 12.03
CA LEU A 92 -11.73 18.87 11.51
C LEU A 92 -10.54 19.37 10.66
N THR A 93 -10.48 20.67 10.35
CA THR A 93 -9.41 21.28 9.54
C THR A 93 -8.37 22.03 10.38
N ALA A 94 -8.47 21.97 11.70
CA ALA A 94 -7.54 22.66 12.59
C ALA A 94 -6.10 22.16 12.39
N PRO A 95 -5.09 23.05 12.56
CA PRO A 95 -3.67 22.70 12.38
C PRO A 95 -3.14 21.88 13.57
N ASN A 96 -3.55 20.61 13.64
CA ASN A 96 -3.11 19.66 14.65
C ASN A 96 -2.66 18.35 13.96
N ARG A 97 -1.43 17.91 14.25
CA ARG A 97 -0.85 16.72 13.60
C ARG A 97 -1.67 15.44 13.79
N TYR A 98 -2.30 15.28 14.95
CA TYR A 98 -3.07 14.08 15.28
C TYR A 98 -4.43 14.12 14.60
N LEU A 99 -5.02 15.31 14.52
CA LEU A 99 -6.24 15.53 13.75
C LEU A 99 -5.99 15.26 12.26
N GLN A 100 -4.89 15.74 11.69
CA GLN A 100 -4.51 15.47 10.30
C GLN A 100 -4.45 13.97 10.01
N GLN A 101 -3.86 13.19 10.91
CA GLN A 101 -3.79 11.73 10.79
C GLN A 101 -5.17 11.06 10.89
N VAL A 102 -6.09 11.58 11.71
CA VAL A 102 -7.48 11.07 11.78
C VAL A 102 -8.26 11.47 10.53
N THR A 103 -7.99 12.62 9.94
CA THR A 103 -8.67 13.07 8.71
C THR A 103 -8.00 12.59 7.43
N ASP A 104 -6.96 11.76 7.52
CA ASP A 104 -6.21 11.28 6.36
C ASP A 104 -6.92 10.09 5.70
N TRP A 105 -7.44 10.31 4.50
CA TRP A 105 -8.12 9.28 3.72
C TRP A 105 -7.11 8.27 3.17
N GLY A 106 -5.84 8.68 3.04
CA GLY A 106 -4.75 7.90 2.49
C GLY A 106 -4.63 6.53 3.13
N TYR A 107 -4.89 6.40 4.43
CA TYR A 107 -4.86 5.11 5.11
C TYR A 107 -5.89 4.11 4.57
N PHE A 108 -7.09 4.55 4.19
CA PHE A 108 -8.07 3.66 3.56
C PHE A 108 -7.74 3.39 2.09
N TYR A 109 -7.13 4.36 1.38
CA TYR A 109 -6.66 4.14 0.02
C TYR A 109 -5.47 3.19 -0.05
N ASP A 110 -4.61 3.15 0.96
CA ASP A 110 -3.56 2.14 1.11
C ASP A 110 -4.17 0.73 1.19
N VAL A 111 -5.26 0.55 1.95
CA VAL A 111 -6.01 -0.72 2.00
C VAL A 111 -6.57 -1.11 0.63
N ILE A 112 -7.18 -0.16 -0.10
CA ILE A 112 -7.74 -0.42 -1.43
C ILE A 112 -6.64 -0.81 -2.41
N LYS A 113 -5.50 -0.11 -2.35
CA LYS A 113 -4.33 -0.39 -3.18
C LYS A 113 -3.79 -1.79 -2.90
N ASP A 114 -3.57 -2.14 -1.64
CA ASP A 114 -3.04 -3.46 -1.26
C ASP A 114 -4.01 -4.59 -1.61
N ALA A 115 -5.31 -4.37 -1.45
CA ALA A 115 -6.32 -5.31 -1.91
C ALA A 115 -6.28 -5.50 -3.44
N ASN A 116 -6.14 -4.43 -4.21
CA ASN A 116 -6.02 -4.52 -5.67
C ASN A 116 -4.73 -5.25 -6.08
N ASP A 117 -3.61 -5.00 -5.39
CA ASP A 117 -2.35 -5.71 -5.64
C ASP A 117 -2.49 -7.21 -5.34
N VAL A 118 -3.12 -7.59 -4.22
CA VAL A 118 -3.41 -9.00 -3.89
C VAL A 118 -4.27 -9.65 -4.98
N LEU A 119 -5.31 -8.98 -5.46
CA LEU A 119 -6.15 -9.51 -6.55
C LEU A 119 -5.33 -9.75 -7.82
N ASP A 120 -4.45 -8.83 -8.18
CA ASP A 120 -3.55 -8.98 -9.33
C ASP A 120 -2.55 -10.13 -9.14
N ILE A 121 -1.97 -10.28 -7.95
CA ILE A 121 -1.05 -11.37 -7.60
C ILE A 121 -1.76 -12.72 -7.70
N VAL A 122 -2.92 -12.84 -7.05
CA VAL A 122 -3.72 -14.07 -7.05
C VAL A 122 -4.16 -14.44 -8.47
N ASN A 123 -4.54 -13.47 -9.30
CA ASN A 123 -4.91 -13.73 -10.70
C ASN A 123 -3.74 -14.23 -11.56
N LYS A 124 -2.51 -13.81 -11.27
CA LYS A 124 -1.30 -14.21 -12.00
C LYS A 124 -0.66 -15.50 -11.47
N ALA A 125 -0.90 -15.85 -10.21
CA ALA A 125 -0.34 -17.05 -9.59
C ALA A 125 -0.85 -18.33 -10.28
N ASN A 126 0.06 -19.24 -10.62
CA ASN A 126 -0.27 -20.53 -11.22
C ASN A 126 -0.76 -21.54 -10.16
N GLY A 127 -1.17 -22.73 -10.61
CA GLY A 127 -1.70 -23.79 -9.74
C GLY A 127 -0.67 -24.44 -8.82
N ASP A 128 0.63 -24.32 -9.13
CA ASP A 128 1.71 -24.85 -8.31
C ASP A 128 1.99 -23.97 -7.08
N ILE A 129 1.69 -22.67 -7.19
CA ILE A 129 1.82 -21.68 -6.10
C ILE A 129 0.56 -21.67 -5.23
N LEU A 130 -0.62 -21.58 -5.85
CA LEU A 130 -1.91 -21.52 -5.15
C LEU A 130 -2.86 -22.62 -5.60
N ASN A 131 -3.28 -23.45 -4.66
CA ASN A 131 -4.42 -24.34 -4.89
C ASN A 131 -5.74 -23.54 -4.95
N ASN A 132 -6.81 -24.19 -5.43
CA ASN A 132 -8.11 -23.54 -5.61
C ASN A 132 -8.69 -22.95 -4.32
N TYR A 133 -8.46 -23.62 -3.18
CA TYR A 133 -8.92 -23.12 -1.88
C TYR A 133 -8.19 -21.83 -1.50
N GLN A 134 -6.85 -21.82 -1.55
CA GLN A 134 -6.03 -20.65 -1.22
C GLN A 134 -6.33 -19.47 -2.14
N ARG A 135 -6.48 -19.74 -3.44
CA ARG A 135 -6.86 -18.72 -4.42
C ARG A 135 -8.18 -18.04 -4.04
N ASN A 136 -9.21 -18.83 -3.73
CA ASN A 136 -10.51 -18.29 -3.36
C ASN A 136 -10.48 -17.58 -2.01
N LEU A 137 -9.71 -18.11 -1.05
CA LEU A 137 -9.52 -17.49 0.27
C LEU A 137 -8.89 -16.09 0.11
N PHE A 138 -7.71 -15.99 -0.50
CA PHE A 138 -6.99 -14.72 -0.63
C PHE A 138 -7.74 -13.70 -1.49
N LYS A 139 -8.41 -14.16 -2.55
CA LYS A 139 -9.29 -13.31 -3.37
C LYS A 139 -10.46 -12.76 -2.53
N GLY A 140 -11.11 -13.62 -1.74
CA GLY A 140 -12.21 -13.23 -0.87
C GLY A 140 -11.79 -12.22 0.19
N GLU A 141 -10.64 -12.44 0.84
CA GLU A 141 -10.09 -11.51 1.84
C GLU A 141 -9.75 -10.14 1.23
N ALA A 142 -9.14 -10.12 0.04
CA ALA A 142 -8.85 -8.87 -0.66
C ALA A 142 -10.13 -8.10 -1.03
N LEU A 143 -11.16 -8.80 -1.52
CA LEU A 143 -12.47 -8.19 -1.81
C LEU A 143 -13.14 -7.65 -0.54
N ALA A 144 -13.03 -8.36 0.59
CA ALA A 144 -13.56 -7.91 1.87
C ALA A 144 -12.83 -6.66 2.39
N LEU A 145 -11.49 -6.62 2.30
CA LEU A 145 -10.68 -5.46 2.66
C LEU A 145 -11.07 -4.24 1.82
N LYS A 146 -11.18 -4.41 0.51
CA LYS A 146 -11.59 -3.35 -0.42
C LYS A 146 -13.01 -2.86 -0.14
N SER A 147 -13.96 -3.77 0.08
CA SER A 147 -15.33 -3.46 0.48
C SER A 147 -15.39 -2.65 1.77
N ALA A 148 -14.68 -3.10 2.80
CA ALA A 148 -14.62 -2.42 4.08
C ALA A 148 -14.05 -1.00 3.93
N ALA A 149 -12.95 -0.83 3.18
CA ALA A 149 -12.33 0.47 2.98
C ALA A 149 -13.28 1.48 2.29
N TYR A 150 -13.93 1.10 1.18
CA TYR A 150 -14.91 1.96 0.52
C TYR A 150 -16.12 2.28 1.39
N PHE A 151 -16.62 1.29 2.13
CA PHE A 151 -17.73 1.50 3.06
C PHE A 151 -17.38 2.51 4.17
N TYR A 152 -16.20 2.39 4.77
CA TYR A 152 -15.73 3.34 5.79
C TYR A 152 -15.47 4.73 5.21
N LEU A 153 -14.88 4.82 4.01
CA LEU A 153 -14.69 6.10 3.33
C LEU A 153 -16.04 6.83 3.10
N ALA A 154 -17.03 6.12 2.55
CA ALA A 154 -18.34 6.67 2.24
C ALA A 154 -19.10 7.13 3.49
N ARG A 155 -19.08 6.34 4.58
CA ARG A 155 -19.81 6.69 5.81
C ARG A 155 -19.19 7.84 6.61
N ILE A 156 -17.87 8.07 6.50
CA ILE A 156 -17.17 9.11 7.26
C ILE A 156 -17.16 10.44 6.50
N TRP A 157 -16.90 10.40 5.18
CA TRP A 157 -16.69 11.60 4.35
C TRP A 157 -17.74 11.82 3.26
N GLY A 158 -18.60 10.84 2.98
CA GLY A 158 -19.64 10.95 1.96
C GLY A 158 -19.09 10.76 0.55
N THR A 159 -18.83 11.85 -0.16
CA THR A 159 -18.35 11.79 -1.55
C THR A 159 -16.85 11.57 -1.59
N ILE A 160 -16.40 10.55 -2.31
CA ILE A 160 -15.01 10.08 -2.32
C ILE A 160 -14.53 9.73 -3.74
N PRO A 161 -13.26 9.92 -4.08
CA PRO A 161 -12.73 9.49 -5.37
C PRO A 161 -12.59 7.96 -5.43
N SER A 162 -12.96 7.36 -6.55
CA SER A 162 -12.71 5.95 -6.83
C SER A 162 -11.22 5.69 -7.04
N ALA A 163 -10.72 4.59 -6.48
CA ALA A 163 -9.38 4.06 -6.73
C ALA A 163 -9.41 2.79 -7.60
N GLU A 164 -10.56 2.47 -8.21
CA GLU A 164 -10.67 1.36 -9.15
C GLU A 164 -10.05 1.72 -10.50
N LYS A 165 -9.36 0.76 -11.13
CA LYS A 165 -8.65 0.95 -12.40
C LYS A 165 -9.50 1.59 -13.51
N ASN A 166 -10.78 1.22 -13.59
CA ASN A 166 -11.68 1.68 -14.67
C ASN A 166 -12.28 3.07 -14.41
N ASP A 167 -12.32 3.52 -13.16
CA ASP A 167 -12.99 4.74 -12.73
C ASP A 167 -12.07 5.61 -11.86
N PHE A 168 -10.75 5.49 -12.02
CA PHE A 168 -9.79 6.14 -11.12
C PHE A 168 -10.01 7.67 -11.07
N GLY A 169 -10.17 8.21 -9.87
CA GLY A 169 -10.42 9.63 -9.62
C GLY A 169 -11.88 10.08 -9.86
N LYS A 170 -12.76 9.21 -10.37
CA LYS A 170 -14.19 9.51 -10.49
C LYS A 170 -14.76 9.74 -9.09
N LEU A 171 -15.45 10.85 -8.90
CA LEU A 171 -16.17 11.12 -7.66
C LEU A 171 -17.37 10.18 -7.55
N LEU A 172 -17.39 9.39 -6.49
CA LEU A 172 -18.52 8.54 -6.11
C LEU A 172 -19.26 9.24 -4.98
N ASN A 173 -20.56 9.42 -5.15
CA ASN A 173 -21.41 9.81 -4.03
C ASN A 173 -21.58 8.63 -3.04
N ASN A 174 -22.23 8.88 -1.91
CA ASN A 174 -22.36 7.87 -0.85
C ASN A 174 -23.10 6.59 -1.33
N GLU A 175 -24.17 6.75 -2.12
CA GLU A 175 -24.91 5.60 -2.68
C GLU A 175 -24.02 4.79 -3.64
N GLU A 176 -23.34 5.47 -4.57
CA GLU A 176 -22.43 4.81 -5.53
C GLU A 176 -21.29 4.08 -4.82
N ALA A 177 -20.68 4.68 -3.80
CA ALA A 177 -19.59 4.09 -3.04
C ALA A 177 -20.05 2.88 -2.21
N VAL A 178 -21.22 2.95 -1.58
CA VAL A 178 -21.79 1.82 -0.83
C VAL A 178 -22.22 0.69 -1.76
N THR A 179 -22.82 1.00 -2.92
CA THR A 179 -23.15 0.00 -3.95
C THR A 179 -21.90 -0.67 -4.48
N LEU A 180 -20.82 0.08 -4.75
CA LEU A 180 -19.52 -0.47 -5.14
C LEU A 180 -18.98 -1.42 -4.07
N ALA A 181 -18.98 -0.99 -2.80
CA ALA A 181 -18.52 -1.81 -1.68
C ALA A 181 -19.33 -3.11 -1.54
N ALA A 182 -20.66 -3.05 -1.64
CA ALA A 182 -21.52 -4.22 -1.62
C ALA A 182 -21.28 -5.16 -2.83
N GLY A 183 -20.99 -4.58 -4.00
CA GLY A 183 -20.70 -5.31 -5.22
C GLY A 183 -19.43 -6.16 -5.19
N PHE A 184 -18.49 -5.91 -4.26
CA PHE A 184 -17.32 -6.78 -4.09
C PHE A 184 -17.66 -8.09 -3.38
N ALA A 185 -18.68 -8.11 -2.51
CA ALA A 185 -19.10 -9.32 -1.80
C ALA A 185 -19.67 -10.39 -2.75
N THR A 186 -20.17 -9.99 -3.92
CA THR A 186 -20.70 -10.92 -4.94
C THR A 186 -19.62 -11.46 -5.87
N GLN A 187 -18.39 -10.95 -5.79
CA GLN A 187 -17.26 -11.37 -6.63
C GLN A 187 -16.40 -12.46 -6.00
N ALA A 188 -16.63 -12.80 -4.72
CA ALA A 188 -15.89 -13.81 -3.99
C ALA A 188 -16.08 -15.20 -4.60
#